data_AF-A0A6L7KFS7-F1
#
_entry.id   AF-A0A6L7KFS7-F1
#
_cell.length_a   1.000
_cell.length_b   1.000
_cell.length_c   1.000
_cell.angle_alpha   90.00
_cell.angle_beta   90.00
_cell.angle_gamma   90.00
#
_symmetry.space_group_name_H-M   'P 1'
#
loop_
_entity.id
_entity.type
_entity.pdbx_description
1 polymer ?
#
loop_
_entity_poly.entity_id
_entity_poly.type
_entity_poly.pdbx_seq_one_letter_code
_entity_poly.pdbx_strand_id
1 'polypeptide(L)'
;MDTLRDDALADLSFLNGREFNAEVPFVSSVTGAKVERLDAEYWWSNIRRTVRFSDAMKTVRRDLQPGAVLEIAPHGALQPMIAQCLEAADPMPACIPTLTRDSDACLGVLEALGALFRTGLALDFAAQYPRPEPIAHLLPGHPRDDRATMDVMCDDEMFVRQGQYSHGPLVGHKVPASHPLFEARLSERDFPWMADHRVHHAAIMPAAGFIELILEALEGGPVHIEVLEFLQPCPIPKIPVRLQTALHPVANAPDTYTFSISSRPYDVDAKSELHCRGKVRLTEASHPVPVPMRLEEIDQDGFAPSIIADDTDFYERLEAVLSETFQYGPQFQTIRRVLVDAATRAYLVDIEMDEALWTSGKAEGYVSCPPLFDGGLQIFLFNLLKWADLFAVPRRAEDVTFLKPPSGPRITCHVTKPDEDWLDVNERGQYSVRLGERSGGSIGFYDGDTGELVAYIGKYTY
;
A
#
# COMPACT_ATOMS: atom_id res chain seq x y z
N MET A 1 77.88 17.94 -0.53
CA MET A 1 77.15 18.90 -1.38
C MET A 1 77.69 20.31 -1.22
N ASP A 2 78.00 20.81 -0.02
CA ASP A 2 78.36 22.23 0.21
C ASP A 2 79.45 22.83 -0.69
N THR A 3 80.39 22.02 -1.20
CA THR A 3 81.42 22.43 -2.17
C THR A 3 80.87 22.83 -3.53
N LEU A 4 79.62 22.48 -3.85
CA LEU A 4 78.95 22.79 -5.11
C LEU A 4 78.06 24.03 -5.02
N ARG A 5 78.01 24.71 -3.86
CA ARG A 5 77.04 25.80 -3.61
C ARG A 5 77.21 26.94 -4.58
N ASP A 6 78.42 27.47 -4.68
CA ASP A 6 78.68 28.69 -5.45
C ASP A 6 78.46 28.45 -6.96
N ASP A 7 78.92 27.31 -7.46
CA ASP A 7 78.67 26.87 -8.83
C ASP A 7 77.17 26.67 -9.10
N ALA A 8 76.44 25.99 -8.20
CA ALA A 8 75.01 25.78 -8.35
C ALA A 8 74.19 27.09 -8.30
N LEU A 9 74.56 28.04 -7.43
CA LEU A 9 73.89 29.34 -7.37
C LEU A 9 74.18 30.18 -8.61
N ALA A 10 75.40 30.12 -9.15
CA ALA A 10 75.76 30.78 -10.39
C ALA A 10 74.97 30.20 -11.58
N ASP A 11 74.95 28.87 -11.71
CA ASP A 11 74.29 28.16 -12.81
C ASP A 11 72.76 28.30 -12.75
N LEU A 12 72.16 28.39 -11.55
CA LEU A 12 70.72 28.58 -11.34
C LEU A 12 70.28 30.04 -11.29
N SER A 13 71.21 31.01 -11.40
CA SER A 13 70.91 32.45 -11.25
C SER A 13 69.84 32.97 -12.21
N PHE A 14 69.64 32.31 -13.36
CA PHE A 14 68.56 32.61 -14.31
C PHE A 14 67.15 32.48 -13.72
N LEU A 15 66.99 31.79 -12.58
CA LEU A 15 65.73 31.64 -11.86
C LEU A 15 65.39 32.85 -10.98
N ASN A 16 66.38 33.68 -10.63
CA ASN A 16 66.19 34.81 -9.71
C ASN A 16 65.22 35.88 -10.26
N GLY A 17 65.09 35.96 -11.59
CA GLY A 17 64.18 36.88 -12.28
C GLY A 17 62.87 36.26 -12.74
N ARG A 18 62.57 35.00 -12.37
CA ARG A 18 61.33 34.32 -12.78
C ARG A 18 60.20 34.61 -11.80
N GLU A 19 59.05 34.98 -12.35
CA GLU A 19 57.83 35.19 -11.56
C GLU A 19 57.14 33.85 -11.27
N PHE A 20 56.63 33.71 -10.06
CA PHE A 20 55.86 32.56 -9.62
C PHE A 20 54.38 32.76 -10.01
N ASN A 21 53.75 31.77 -10.65
CA ASN A 21 52.32 31.84 -10.96
C ASN A 21 51.51 31.66 -9.66
N ALA A 22 50.89 32.74 -9.18
CA ALA A 22 50.12 32.76 -7.93
C ALA A 22 48.81 31.95 -8.00
N GLU A 23 48.33 31.56 -9.19
CA GLU A 23 47.07 30.83 -9.37
C GLU A 23 47.14 29.39 -8.86
N VAL A 24 48.33 28.77 -8.87
CA VAL A 24 48.55 27.42 -8.33
C VAL A 24 49.37 27.51 -7.05
N PRO A 25 48.76 27.37 -5.86
CA PRO A 25 49.48 27.50 -4.60
C PRO A 25 50.54 26.41 -4.47
N PHE A 26 51.78 26.80 -4.14
CA PHE A 26 52.88 25.87 -3.94
C PHE A 26 53.26 25.80 -2.46
N VAL A 27 53.05 24.64 -1.84
CA VAL A 27 53.50 24.34 -0.48
C VAL A 27 54.85 23.62 -0.56
N SER A 28 55.91 24.27 -0.08
CA SER A 28 57.26 23.72 -0.18
C SER A 28 57.47 22.60 0.84
N SER A 29 58.04 21.49 0.39
CA SER A 29 58.54 20.43 1.27
C SER A 29 59.88 20.79 1.95
N VAL A 30 60.54 21.89 1.57
CA VAL A 30 61.76 22.38 2.25
C VAL A 30 61.38 23.19 3.48
N THR A 31 60.39 24.08 3.35
CA THR A 31 59.95 24.97 4.45
C THR A 31 58.77 24.39 5.24
N GLY A 32 57.97 23.51 4.63
CA GLY A 32 56.71 23.00 5.17
C GLY A 32 55.54 23.98 5.00
N ALA A 33 55.69 25.07 4.24
CA ALA A 33 54.74 26.17 4.19
C ALA A 33 54.51 26.72 2.77
N LYS A 34 53.47 27.57 2.67
CA LYS A 34 53.24 28.60 1.65
C LYS A 34 54.54 29.24 1.13
N VAL A 35 54.96 29.07 -0.13
CA VAL A 35 56.04 29.93 -0.69
C VAL A 35 55.60 30.56 -2.01
N GLU A 36 56.17 31.73 -2.29
CA GLU A 36 55.85 32.56 -3.46
C GLU A 36 57.08 32.86 -4.33
N ARG A 37 58.24 32.28 -3.98
CA ARG A 37 59.52 32.46 -4.67
C ARG A 37 60.27 31.15 -4.76
N LEU A 38 60.76 30.83 -5.96
CA LEU A 38 61.51 29.62 -6.30
C LEU A 38 62.83 30.00 -7.00
N ASP A 39 63.63 30.83 -6.33
CA ASP A 39 64.90 31.36 -6.82
C ASP A 39 66.06 30.36 -6.68
N ALA A 40 67.26 30.74 -7.12
CA ALA A 40 68.44 29.87 -7.05
C ALA A 40 68.72 29.38 -5.61
N GLU A 41 68.52 30.24 -4.60
CA GLU A 41 68.77 29.90 -3.21
C GLU A 41 67.74 28.88 -2.68
N TYR A 42 66.48 28.98 -3.13
CA TYR A 42 65.45 27.98 -2.84
C TYR A 42 65.84 26.61 -3.41
N TRP A 43 66.24 26.55 -4.68
CA TRP A 43 66.60 25.27 -5.32
C TRP A 43 67.87 24.65 -4.74
N TRP A 44 68.86 25.47 -4.38
CA TRP A 44 70.00 25.02 -3.59
C TRP A 44 69.55 24.42 -2.25
N SER A 45 68.68 25.13 -1.54
CA SER A 45 68.11 24.67 -0.27
C SER A 45 67.34 23.36 -0.43
N ASN A 46 66.61 23.17 -1.53
CA ASN A 46 65.86 21.95 -1.82
C ASN A 46 66.76 20.71 -1.94
N ILE A 47 67.94 20.84 -2.56
CA ILE A 47 68.89 19.73 -2.69
C ILE A 47 69.68 19.52 -1.38
N ARG A 48 69.85 20.58 -0.57
CA ARG A 48 70.72 20.55 0.61
C ARG A 48 70.04 20.25 1.94
N ARG A 49 68.80 20.71 2.12
CA ARG A 49 68.03 20.64 3.38
C ARG A 49 67.14 19.40 3.37
N THR A 50 66.71 19.00 4.57
CA THR A 50 65.81 17.85 4.75
C THR A 50 64.45 18.12 4.15
N VAL A 51 63.91 17.13 3.43
CA VAL A 51 62.54 17.15 2.91
C VAL A 51 61.54 16.91 4.05
N ARG A 52 60.77 17.93 4.40
CA ARG A 52 59.71 17.97 5.41
C ARG A 52 58.35 17.64 4.80
N PHE A 53 58.23 16.48 4.15
CA PHE A 53 57.03 16.08 3.41
C PHE A 53 55.76 16.07 4.27
N SER A 54 55.82 15.50 5.48
CA SER A 54 54.66 15.45 6.39
C SER A 54 54.19 16.86 6.81
N ASP A 55 55.11 17.79 7.04
CA ASP A 55 54.76 19.17 7.40
C ASP A 55 54.08 19.88 6.23
N ALA A 56 54.58 19.69 5.00
CA ALA A 56 53.93 20.22 3.81
C ALA A 56 52.53 19.64 3.60
N MET A 57 52.35 18.32 3.76
CA MET A 57 51.03 17.68 3.63
C MET A 57 50.05 18.14 4.72
N LYS A 58 50.52 18.39 5.95
CA LYS A 58 49.69 19.00 7.01
C LYS A 58 49.23 20.40 6.62
N THR A 59 50.12 21.21 6.05
CA THR A 59 49.77 22.54 5.52
C THR A 59 48.76 22.44 4.38
N VAL A 60 48.95 21.53 3.41
CA VAL A 60 47.99 21.28 2.32
C VAL A 60 46.62 20.88 2.87
N ARG A 61 46.56 19.93 3.81
CA ARG A 61 45.31 19.50 4.44
C ARG A 61 44.61 20.64 5.16
N ARG A 62 45.36 21.46 5.91
CA ARG A 62 44.81 22.58 6.70
C ARG A 62 44.31 23.71 5.82
N ASP A 63 45.08 24.12 4.82
CA ASP A 63 44.87 25.37 4.08
C ASP A 63 44.13 25.17 2.75
N LEU A 64 44.22 23.98 2.14
CA LEU A 64 43.66 23.71 0.80
C LEU A 64 42.54 22.66 0.80
N GLN A 65 42.47 21.80 1.82
CA GLN A 65 41.39 20.81 2.02
C GLN A 65 40.99 20.05 0.72
N PRO A 66 41.94 19.36 0.06
CA PRO A 66 41.70 18.78 -1.26
C PRO A 66 40.70 17.62 -1.20
N GLY A 67 39.83 17.47 -2.20
CA GLY A 67 38.96 16.29 -2.35
C GLY A 67 39.69 15.07 -2.97
N ALA A 68 40.81 15.29 -3.65
CA ALA A 68 41.67 14.25 -4.21
C ALA A 68 43.13 14.73 -4.28
N VAL A 69 44.08 13.80 -4.21
CA VAL A 69 45.52 14.04 -4.33
C VAL A 69 46.09 13.13 -5.42
N LEU A 70 46.66 13.75 -6.45
CA LEU A 70 47.31 13.07 -7.56
C LEU A 70 48.84 13.07 -7.35
N GLU A 71 49.46 11.89 -7.26
CA GLU A 71 50.91 11.76 -7.21
C GLU A 71 51.47 11.65 -8.63
N ILE A 72 52.16 12.71 -9.07
CA ILE A 72 52.82 12.78 -10.37
C ILE A 72 54.23 12.22 -10.25
N ALA A 73 54.39 10.94 -10.56
CA ALA A 73 55.65 10.22 -10.46
C ALA A 73 55.70 9.03 -11.43
N PRO A 74 56.90 8.51 -11.80
CA PRO A 74 57.03 7.29 -12.61
C PRO A 74 56.54 6.02 -11.88
N HIS A 75 56.30 6.11 -10.57
CA HIS A 75 55.65 5.10 -9.75
C HIS A 75 55.07 5.75 -8.49
N GLY A 76 53.92 5.28 -8.00
CA GLY A 76 53.25 5.76 -6.78
C GLY A 76 53.95 5.39 -5.46
N ALA A 77 55.20 5.81 -5.28
CA ALA A 77 56.00 5.47 -4.09
C ALA A 77 55.53 6.23 -2.83
N LEU A 78 54.87 7.38 -2.99
CA LEU A 78 54.42 8.22 -1.87
C LEU A 78 52.98 7.92 -1.44
N GLN A 79 52.22 7.11 -2.18
CA GLN A 79 50.82 6.78 -1.86
C GLN A 79 50.58 6.42 -0.38
N PRO A 80 51.36 5.52 0.26
CA PRO A 80 51.13 5.18 1.66
C PRO A 80 51.35 6.36 2.61
N MET A 81 52.36 7.19 2.33
CA MET A 81 52.69 8.36 3.15
C MET A 81 51.67 9.48 2.98
N ILE A 82 51.16 9.67 1.76
CA ILE A 82 50.08 10.62 1.46
C ILE A 82 48.83 10.21 2.23
N ALA A 83 48.41 8.93 2.12
CA ALA A 83 47.25 8.41 2.83
C ALA A 83 47.38 8.60 4.35
N GLN A 84 48.54 8.27 4.93
CA GLN A 84 48.79 8.47 6.36
C GLN A 84 48.71 9.94 6.78
N CYS A 85 49.18 10.88 5.96
CA CYS A 85 49.09 12.32 6.27
C CYS A 85 47.64 12.85 6.18
N LEU A 86 46.77 12.17 5.45
CA LEU A 86 45.40 12.57 5.17
C LEU A 86 44.34 11.79 5.94
N GLU A 87 44.72 10.73 6.65
CA GLU A 87 43.84 9.87 7.45
C GLU A 87 42.95 10.65 8.44
N ALA A 88 43.44 11.78 8.95
CA ALA A 88 42.70 12.66 9.85
C ALA A 88 41.74 13.66 9.15
N ALA A 89 41.46 13.50 7.85
CA ALA A 89 40.46 14.29 7.12
C ALA A 89 39.14 13.52 6.98
N ASP A 90 38.02 14.23 7.04
CA ASP A 90 36.67 13.66 6.87
C ASP A 90 35.85 14.52 5.87
N PRO A 91 35.48 13.99 4.69
CA PRO A 91 35.87 12.67 4.17
C PRO A 91 37.36 12.61 3.82
N MET A 92 37.96 11.41 3.88
CA MET A 92 39.36 11.21 3.49
C MET A 92 39.51 11.41 1.96
N PRO A 93 40.45 12.27 1.51
CA PRO A 93 40.67 12.51 0.08
C PRO A 93 41.14 11.26 -0.67
N ALA A 94 40.71 11.10 -1.92
CA ALA A 94 41.21 10.01 -2.78
C ALA A 94 42.70 10.23 -3.12
N CYS A 95 43.53 9.22 -2.90
CA CYS A 95 44.95 9.23 -3.26
C CYS A 95 45.14 8.42 -4.55
N ILE A 96 45.65 9.06 -5.60
CA ILE A 96 45.71 8.47 -6.95
C ILE A 96 47.14 8.62 -7.48
N PRO A 97 47.83 7.55 -7.89
CA PRO A 97 49.11 7.66 -8.60
C PRO A 97 48.89 7.90 -10.10
N THR A 98 49.80 8.62 -10.75
CA THR A 98 49.76 8.78 -12.23
C THR A 98 50.27 7.56 -12.97
N LEU A 99 51.26 6.86 -12.42
CA LEU A 99 51.94 5.74 -13.06
C LEU A 99 52.27 4.64 -12.06
N THR A 100 52.31 3.41 -12.56
CA THR A 100 52.75 2.22 -11.82
C THR A 100 53.97 1.64 -12.52
N ARG A 101 54.93 1.14 -11.73
CA ARG A 101 56.14 0.52 -12.26
C ARG A 101 55.77 -0.66 -13.15
N ASP A 102 56.53 -0.85 -14.23
CA ASP A 102 56.36 -1.98 -15.16
C ASP A 102 54.97 -2.06 -15.81
N SER A 103 54.27 -0.92 -15.92
CA SER A 103 52.95 -0.79 -16.54
C SER A 103 52.98 0.14 -17.75
N ASP A 104 51.99 0.04 -18.63
CA ASP A 104 51.86 0.95 -19.78
C ASP A 104 51.59 2.38 -19.31
N ALA A 105 52.45 3.32 -19.71
CA ALA A 105 52.38 4.69 -19.22
C ALA A 105 51.15 5.46 -19.75
N CYS A 106 50.73 5.18 -20.98
CA CYS A 106 49.55 5.80 -21.57
C CYS A 106 48.27 5.32 -20.87
N LEU A 107 48.17 4.01 -20.64
CA LEU A 107 47.07 3.41 -19.90
C LEU A 107 47.02 3.91 -18.46
N GLY A 108 48.17 3.97 -17.77
CA GLY A 108 48.22 4.42 -16.37
C GLY A 108 47.70 5.85 -16.19
N VAL A 109 48.01 6.76 -17.11
CA VAL A 109 47.47 8.13 -17.08
C VAL A 109 45.94 8.13 -17.31
N LEU A 110 45.44 7.32 -18.25
CA LEU A 110 43.99 7.20 -18.50
C LEU A 110 43.25 6.58 -17.30
N GLU A 111 43.86 5.61 -16.61
CA GLU A 111 43.32 5.03 -15.38
C GLU A 111 43.28 6.06 -14.24
N ALA A 112 44.31 6.89 -14.10
CA ALA A 112 44.34 7.98 -13.14
C ALA A 112 43.25 9.02 -13.43
N LEU A 113 43.02 9.38 -14.71
CA LEU A 113 41.91 10.24 -15.12
C LEU A 113 40.55 9.60 -14.80
N GLY A 114 40.37 8.30 -15.06
CA GLY A 114 39.16 7.57 -14.69
C GLY A 114 38.94 7.52 -13.18
N ALA A 115 40.01 7.41 -12.39
CA ALA A 115 39.93 7.49 -10.93
C ALA A 115 39.50 8.87 -10.44
N LEU A 116 40.06 9.94 -11.01
CA LEU A 116 39.64 11.33 -10.74
C LEU A 116 38.17 11.57 -11.14
N PHE A 117 37.72 11.01 -12.26
CA PHE A 117 36.31 11.11 -12.67
C PHE A 117 35.36 10.45 -11.65
N ARG A 118 35.74 9.29 -11.10
CA ARG A 118 34.94 8.57 -10.08
C ARG A 118 34.83 9.31 -8.74
N THR A 119 35.75 10.23 -8.43
CA THR A 119 35.62 11.07 -7.22
C THR A 119 34.61 12.23 -7.41
N GLY A 120 34.06 12.39 -8.61
CA GLY A 120 33.16 13.49 -8.95
C GLY A 120 33.89 14.76 -9.41
N LEU A 121 35.20 14.70 -9.66
CA LEU A 121 35.94 15.85 -10.19
C LEU A 121 35.45 16.17 -11.61
N ALA A 122 35.12 17.43 -11.86
CA ALA A 122 34.72 17.92 -13.17
C ALA A 122 35.94 17.99 -14.10
N LEU A 123 36.16 16.93 -14.87
CA LEU A 123 37.21 16.87 -15.89
C LEU A 123 36.70 17.45 -17.21
N ASP A 124 37.44 18.39 -17.78
CA ASP A 124 37.19 18.90 -19.13
C ASP A 124 37.79 17.96 -20.19
N PHE A 125 37.03 16.95 -20.59
CA PHE A 125 37.43 16.04 -21.66
C PHE A 125 37.47 16.71 -23.03
N ALA A 126 36.80 17.86 -23.22
CA ALA A 126 36.80 18.58 -24.49
C ALA A 126 38.16 19.24 -24.79
N ALA A 127 38.93 19.57 -23.76
CA ALA A 127 40.29 20.09 -23.90
C ALA A 127 41.26 19.11 -24.58
N GLN A 128 41.09 17.79 -24.36
CA GLN A 128 41.92 16.75 -24.96
C GLN A 128 41.34 16.20 -26.27
N TYR A 129 40.01 16.21 -26.41
CA TYR A 129 39.30 15.73 -27.58
C TYR A 129 38.37 16.80 -28.15
N PRO A 130 38.91 17.79 -28.89
CA PRO A 130 38.12 18.83 -29.55
C PRO A 130 37.39 18.25 -30.77
N ARG A 131 36.33 17.47 -30.56
CA ARG A 131 35.39 17.03 -31.61
C ARG A 131 33.93 17.16 -31.17
N PRO A 132 33.02 17.41 -32.12
CA PRO A 132 31.69 17.97 -31.85
C PRO A 132 30.70 16.88 -31.44
N GLU A 133 30.03 17.12 -30.32
CA GLU A 133 28.86 16.41 -29.78
C GLU A 133 29.01 14.88 -29.52
N PRO A 134 28.88 14.44 -28.24
CA PRO A 134 28.82 13.03 -27.91
C PRO A 134 27.69 12.34 -28.68
N ILE A 135 27.98 11.24 -29.38
CA ILE A 135 26.97 10.42 -30.06
C ILE A 135 26.26 9.53 -29.04
N ALA A 136 25.59 10.15 -28.06
CA ALA A 136 24.97 9.48 -26.91
C ALA A 136 23.89 8.46 -27.32
N HIS A 137 23.30 8.63 -28.52
CA HIS A 137 22.26 7.72 -29.06
C HIS A 137 22.80 6.37 -29.54
N LEU A 138 24.12 6.17 -29.63
CA LEU A 138 24.74 4.87 -29.99
C LEU A 138 25.08 4.02 -28.75
N LEU A 139 24.92 4.56 -27.55
CA LEU A 139 25.14 3.84 -26.31
C LEU A 139 23.79 3.39 -25.73
N PRO A 140 23.73 2.19 -25.11
CA PRO A 140 22.56 1.81 -24.32
C PRO A 140 22.26 2.89 -23.29
N GLY A 141 20.98 3.23 -23.14
CA GLY A 141 20.54 4.13 -22.08
C GLY A 141 20.82 3.56 -20.68
N HIS A 142 20.61 4.38 -19.66
CA HIS A 142 20.70 3.94 -18.27
C HIS A 142 19.81 2.69 -18.05
N PRO A 143 20.35 1.57 -17.54
CA PRO A 143 19.55 0.39 -17.28
C PRO A 143 18.50 0.74 -16.21
N ARG A 144 17.23 0.74 -16.60
CA ARG A 144 16.12 0.92 -15.66
C ARG A 144 15.76 -0.45 -15.08
N ASP A 145 15.57 -0.51 -13.77
CA ASP A 145 15.08 -1.70 -13.10
C ASP A 145 13.55 -1.74 -13.22
N ASP A 146 13.06 -2.20 -14.37
CA ASP A 146 11.63 -2.27 -14.69
C ASP A 146 10.90 -3.36 -13.87
N ARG A 147 11.63 -4.14 -13.05
CA ARG A 147 11.08 -5.22 -12.22
C ARG A 147 10.32 -4.72 -10.99
N ALA A 148 10.51 -3.48 -10.56
CA ALA A 148 9.66 -2.88 -9.53
C ALA A 148 8.24 -2.58 -10.04
N THR A 149 8.01 -2.65 -11.36
CA THR A 149 6.73 -2.34 -12.02
C THR A 149 6.08 -3.54 -12.72
N MET A 150 6.75 -4.68 -12.83
CA MET A 150 6.20 -5.88 -13.47
C MET A 150 5.88 -6.96 -12.43
N ASP A 151 4.59 -7.14 -12.17
CA ASP A 151 4.04 -8.26 -11.40
C ASP A 151 4.20 -9.53 -12.25
N VAL A 152 5.20 -10.37 -11.93
CA VAL A 152 5.54 -11.62 -12.66
C VAL A 152 4.41 -12.66 -12.58
N MET A 153 3.39 -12.43 -11.74
CA MET A 153 2.19 -13.26 -11.63
C MET A 153 1.02 -12.77 -12.49
N CYS A 154 1.20 -11.68 -13.24
CA CYS A 154 0.23 -11.25 -14.24
C CYS A 154 0.55 -11.98 -15.55
N ASP A 155 0.02 -13.20 -15.71
CA ASP A 155 -0.08 -13.77 -17.06
C ASP A 155 -0.76 -12.73 -17.95
N ASP A 156 -0.11 -12.41 -19.07
CA ASP A 156 -0.57 -11.46 -20.09
C ASP A 156 -1.86 -11.94 -20.80
N GLU A 157 -2.44 -13.06 -20.36
CA GLU A 157 -3.78 -13.52 -20.72
C GLU A 157 -4.80 -13.13 -19.62
N MET A 158 -5.64 -12.14 -19.97
CA MET A 158 -6.94 -11.76 -19.39
C MET A 158 -7.06 -10.70 -18.28
N PHE A 159 -6.18 -10.56 -17.29
CA PHE A 159 -6.66 -9.96 -16.03
C PHE A 159 -6.62 -8.44 -15.87
N VAL A 160 -5.74 -7.69 -16.57
CA VAL A 160 -5.52 -6.26 -16.19
C VAL A 160 -5.36 -5.28 -17.36
N ARG A 161 -5.12 -5.73 -18.60
CA ARG A 161 -4.72 -4.81 -19.69
C ARG A 161 -5.78 -3.84 -20.21
N GLN A 162 -7.04 -3.88 -19.76
CA GLN A 162 -8.03 -2.87 -20.14
C GLN A 162 -8.81 -2.21 -18.99
N GLY A 163 -8.64 -2.62 -17.73
CA GLY A 163 -9.31 -1.93 -16.60
C GLY A 163 -10.83 -1.81 -16.73
N GLN A 164 -11.47 -2.67 -17.54
CA GLN A 164 -12.92 -2.65 -17.73
C GLN A 164 -13.53 -3.76 -16.87
N TYR A 165 -13.63 -3.48 -15.57
CA TYR A 165 -14.65 -4.10 -14.74
C TYR A 165 -16.00 -3.65 -15.27
N SER A 166 -16.52 -4.39 -16.24
CA SER A 166 -17.68 -3.96 -17.04
C SER A 166 -19.01 -4.01 -16.29
N HIS A 167 -19.05 -4.65 -15.12
CA HIS A 167 -20.27 -4.88 -14.35
C HIS A 167 -20.21 -4.33 -12.91
N GLY A 168 -19.00 -4.15 -12.36
CA GLY A 168 -18.79 -3.51 -11.07
C GLY A 168 -17.42 -3.82 -10.48
N PRO A 169 -16.93 -2.98 -9.55
CA PRO A 169 -15.58 -3.07 -9.02
C PRO A 169 -15.30 -4.38 -8.27
N LEU A 170 -16.30 -5.00 -7.64
CA LEU A 170 -16.10 -6.22 -6.86
C LEU A 170 -16.39 -7.51 -7.64
N VAL A 171 -17.42 -7.52 -8.51
CA VAL A 171 -17.80 -8.67 -9.35
C VAL A 171 -16.84 -8.86 -10.51
N GLY A 172 -16.27 -7.76 -10.98
CA GLY A 172 -15.26 -7.72 -12.01
C GLY A 172 -15.83 -7.81 -13.42
N HIS A 173 -15.24 -8.69 -14.23
CA HIS A 173 -15.58 -8.81 -15.66
C HIS A 173 -16.28 -10.12 -15.97
N LYS A 174 -17.11 -10.11 -17.01
CA LYS A 174 -17.83 -11.29 -17.48
C LYS A 174 -16.91 -12.21 -18.28
N VAL A 175 -16.87 -13.48 -17.92
CA VAL A 175 -16.11 -14.53 -18.61
C VAL A 175 -17.01 -15.31 -19.57
N PRO A 176 -16.55 -15.66 -20.78
CA PRO A 176 -17.30 -16.52 -21.68
C PRO A 176 -17.58 -17.90 -21.05
N ALA A 177 -18.85 -18.18 -20.76
CA ALA A 177 -19.33 -19.44 -20.21
C ALA A 177 -20.77 -19.73 -20.68
N SER A 178 -21.27 -20.94 -20.43
CA SER A 178 -22.65 -21.35 -20.76
C SER A 178 -23.72 -20.68 -19.88
N HIS A 179 -23.30 -19.98 -18.84
CA HIS A 179 -24.11 -19.21 -17.91
C HIS A 179 -23.35 -17.92 -17.55
N PRO A 180 -24.00 -16.87 -17.01
CA PRO A 180 -23.28 -15.72 -16.49
C PRO A 180 -22.23 -16.15 -15.45
N LEU A 181 -20.98 -15.82 -15.75
CA LEU A 181 -19.82 -16.09 -14.92
C LEU A 181 -18.99 -14.81 -14.92
N PHE A 182 -18.57 -14.38 -13.73
CA PHE A 182 -17.76 -13.20 -13.54
C PHE A 182 -16.50 -13.54 -12.77
N GLU A 183 -15.41 -12.85 -13.08
CA GLU A 183 -14.14 -12.98 -12.39
C GLU A 183 -13.57 -11.62 -11.99
N ALA A 184 -13.10 -11.54 -10.75
CA ALA A 184 -12.35 -10.42 -10.21
C ALA A 184 -11.04 -10.90 -9.58
N ARG A 185 -10.05 -10.02 -9.53
CA ARG A 185 -8.80 -10.22 -8.80
C ARG A 185 -9.00 -9.68 -7.38
N LEU A 186 -8.93 -10.58 -6.39
CA LEU A 186 -9.16 -10.26 -4.98
C LEU A 186 -7.83 -10.28 -4.21
N SER A 187 -7.44 -9.13 -3.67
CA SER A 187 -6.34 -9.02 -2.71
C SER A 187 -6.51 -7.79 -1.81
N GLU A 188 -5.76 -7.73 -0.70
CA GLU A 188 -5.69 -6.52 0.14
C GLU A 188 -5.23 -5.29 -0.65
N ARG A 189 -4.40 -5.48 -1.70
CA ARG A 189 -3.93 -4.37 -2.55
C ARG A 189 -5.03 -3.86 -3.48
N ASP A 190 -5.87 -4.77 -3.99
CA ASP A 190 -6.93 -4.44 -4.93
C ASP A 190 -8.13 -3.81 -4.22
N PHE A 191 -8.41 -4.22 -2.97
CA PHE A 191 -9.47 -3.65 -2.13
C PHE A 191 -8.94 -3.25 -0.74
N PRO A 192 -8.18 -2.15 -0.61
CA PRO A 192 -7.55 -1.76 0.65
C PRO A 192 -8.52 -1.57 1.81
N TRP A 193 -9.72 -1.05 1.53
CA TRP A 193 -10.77 -0.84 2.53
C TRP A 193 -11.28 -2.15 3.13
N MET A 194 -11.19 -3.29 2.44
CA MET A 194 -11.59 -4.59 2.99
C MET A 194 -10.64 -5.09 4.09
N ALA A 195 -9.42 -4.55 4.20
CA ALA A 195 -8.49 -4.92 5.26
C ALA A 195 -8.98 -4.51 6.66
N ASP A 196 -9.93 -3.56 6.72
CA ASP A 196 -10.57 -3.07 7.94
C ASP A 196 -11.72 -3.98 8.42
N HIS A 197 -12.17 -4.95 7.64
CA HIS A 197 -13.16 -5.94 8.10
C HIS A 197 -12.45 -7.23 8.55
N ARG A 198 -12.15 -7.35 9.85
CA ARG A 198 -11.38 -8.48 10.37
C ARG A 198 -12.17 -9.33 11.37
N VAL A 199 -12.00 -10.64 11.22
CA VAL A 199 -12.50 -11.64 12.17
C VAL A 199 -11.33 -12.55 12.54
N HIS A 200 -11.11 -12.78 13.84
CA HIS A 200 -9.96 -13.51 14.37
C HIS A 200 -8.62 -13.06 13.78
N HIS A 201 -8.42 -11.74 13.70
CA HIS A 201 -7.20 -11.11 13.18
C HIS A 201 -6.94 -11.35 11.69
N ALA A 202 -7.88 -11.91 10.93
CA ALA A 202 -7.79 -12.08 9.48
C ALA A 202 -8.77 -11.14 8.77
N ALA A 203 -8.33 -10.48 7.68
CA ALA A 203 -9.23 -9.73 6.81
C ALA A 203 -10.14 -10.71 6.05
N ILE A 204 -11.45 -10.53 6.17
CA ILE A 204 -12.48 -11.43 5.60
C ILE A 204 -13.52 -10.58 4.88
N MET A 205 -14.03 -11.07 3.75
CA MET A 205 -15.13 -10.44 3.05
C MET A 205 -16.36 -10.27 3.97
N PRO A 206 -16.91 -9.05 4.11
CA PRO A 206 -18.14 -8.83 4.86
C PRO A 206 -19.33 -9.55 4.21
N ALA A 207 -20.36 -9.85 5.00
CA ALA A 207 -21.61 -10.41 4.48
C ALA A 207 -22.23 -9.51 3.39
N ALA A 208 -22.16 -8.19 3.57
CA ALA A 208 -22.59 -7.20 2.59
C ALA A 208 -21.80 -7.26 1.26
N GLY A 209 -20.55 -7.73 1.28
CA GLY A 209 -19.74 -7.92 0.06
C GLY A 209 -20.29 -9.01 -0.85
N PHE A 210 -20.85 -10.08 -0.28
CA PHE A 210 -21.52 -11.12 -1.06
C PHE A 210 -22.83 -10.62 -1.69
N ILE A 211 -23.56 -9.76 -0.99
CA ILE A 211 -24.76 -9.10 -1.53
C ILE A 211 -24.34 -8.20 -2.70
N GLU A 212 -23.30 -7.39 -2.53
CA GLU A 212 -22.78 -6.50 -3.56
C GLU A 212 -22.37 -7.25 -4.84
N LEU A 213 -21.68 -8.39 -4.72
CA LEU A 213 -21.33 -9.25 -5.86
C LEU A 213 -22.55 -9.66 -6.69
N ILE A 214 -23.68 -9.96 -6.04
CA ILE A 214 -24.93 -10.34 -6.70
C ILE A 214 -25.59 -9.13 -7.35
N LEU A 215 -25.58 -7.98 -6.66
CA LEU A 215 -26.15 -6.73 -7.17
C LEU A 215 -25.40 -6.25 -8.42
N GLU A 216 -24.06 -6.23 -8.38
CA GLU A 216 -23.23 -5.86 -9.52
C GLU A 216 -23.40 -6.86 -10.68
N ALA A 217 -23.48 -8.17 -10.41
CA ALA A 217 -23.74 -9.20 -11.44
C ALA A 217 -25.10 -9.03 -12.14
N LEU A 218 -26.05 -8.35 -11.49
CA LEU A 218 -27.40 -8.07 -11.96
C LEU A 218 -27.62 -6.57 -12.26
N GLU A 219 -26.53 -5.84 -12.53
CA GLU A 219 -26.52 -4.45 -13.00
C GLU A 219 -27.22 -3.45 -12.04
N GLY A 220 -27.27 -3.78 -10.75
CA GLY A 220 -27.80 -2.92 -9.69
C GLY A 220 -29.32 -2.72 -9.71
N GLY A 221 -30.05 -3.52 -10.49
CA GLY A 221 -31.52 -3.51 -10.51
C GLY A 221 -32.15 -4.08 -9.23
N PRO A 222 -33.48 -3.95 -9.05
CA PRO A 222 -34.18 -4.55 -7.92
C PRO A 222 -34.09 -6.08 -7.96
N VAL A 223 -33.71 -6.68 -6.84
CA VAL A 223 -33.57 -8.14 -6.71
C VAL A 223 -34.19 -8.65 -5.42
N HIS A 224 -34.57 -9.91 -5.44
CA HIS A 224 -34.97 -10.65 -4.26
C HIS A 224 -34.18 -11.95 -4.17
N ILE A 225 -33.38 -12.07 -3.12
CA ILE A 225 -32.59 -13.25 -2.79
C ILE A 225 -33.40 -14.05 -1.77
N GLU A 226 -33.95 -15.18 -2.22
CA GLU A 226 -34.76 -16.08 -1.38
C GLU A 226 -33.91 -16.63 -0.22
N VAL A 227 -32.67 -17.01 -0.54
CA VAL A 227 -31.71 -17.52 0.44
C VAL A 227 -30.29 -17.20 0.01
N LEU A 228 -29.48 -16.79 0.99
CA LEU A 228 -28.05 -16.58 0.88
C LEU A 228 -27.38 -17.35 2.03
N GLU A 229 -26.62 -18.39 1.70
CA GLU A 229 -25.94 -19.26 2.66
C GLU A 229 -24.44 -18.97 2.67
N PHE A 230 -23.91 -18.61 3.84
CA PHE A 230 -22.48 -18.46 4.08
C PHE A 230 -21.92 -19.82 4.53
N LEU A 231 -21.08 -20.42 3.70
CA LEU A 231 -20.54 -21.76 3.93
C LEU A 231 -19.22 -21.71 4.69
N GLN A 232 -18.36 -20.77 4.31
CA GLN A 232 -17.08 -20.51 4.97
C GLN A 232 -16.60 -19.08 4.68
N PRO A 233 -15.65 -18.56 5.48
CA PRO A 233 -15.12 -17.22 5.28
C PRO A 233 -14.36 -17.09 3.95
N CYS A 234 -14.52 -15.96 3.27
CA CYS A 234 -13.68 -15.60 2.13
C CYS A 234 -12.56 -14.66 2.60
N PRO A 235 -11.33 -15.14 2.80
CA PRO A 235 -10.23 -14.29 3.25
C PRO A 235 -9.85 -13.28 2.18
N ILE A 236 -9.32 -12.13 2.59
CA ILE A 236 -8.73 -11.11 1.72
C ILE A 236 -7.21 -11.28 1.77
N PRO A 237 -6.60 -11.99 0.80
CA PRO A 237 -5.19 -12.36 0.89
C PRO A 237 -4.26 -11.23 0.43
N LYS A 238 -3.01 -11.28 0.88
CA LYS A 238 -1.94 -10.43 0.34
C LYS A 238 -1.53 -10.82 -1.08
N ILE A 239 -1.57 -12.12 -1.37
CA ILE A 239 -1.32 -12.66 -2.70
C ILE A 239 -2.68 -12.76 -3.41
N PRO A 240 -2.85 -12.14 -4.59
CA PRO A 240 -4.12 -12.15 -5.28
C PRO A 240 -4.66 -13.55 -5.56
N VAL A 241 -5.97 -13.69 -5.37
CA VAL A 241 -6.75 -14.85 -5.79
C VAL A 241 -7.81 -14.42 -6.78
N ARG A 242 -8.32 -15.38 -7.53
CA ARG A 242 -9.45 -15.19 -8.43
C ARG A 242 -10.74 -15.38 -7.65
N LEU A 243 -11.56 -14.35 -7.60
CA LEU A 243 -12.92 -14.41 -7.10
C LEU A 243 -13.87 -14.68 -8.27
N GLN A 244 -14.71 -15.70 -8.15
CA GLN A 244 -15.65 -16.11 -9.20
C GLN A 244 -17.08 -16.01 -8.69
N THR A 245 -17.93 -15.32 -9.45
CA THR A 245 -19.37 -15.21 -9.21
C THR A 245 -20.11 -15.83 -10.37
N ALA A 246 -20.79 -16.96 -10.15
CA ALA A 246 -21.52 -17.68 -11.18
C ALA A 246 -23.03 -17.63 -10.90
N LEU A 247 -23.82 -17.25 -11.89
CA LEU A 247 -25.29 -17.29 -11.84
C LEU A 247 -25.78 -18.34 -12.83
N HIS A 248 -26.47 -19.35 -12.34
CA HIS A 248 -27.04 -20.43 -13.15
C HIS A 248 -28.55 -20.22 -13.30
N PRO A 249 -29.06 -20.04 -14.53
CA PRO A 249 -30.50 -19.91 -14.77
C PRO A 249 -31.28 -21.12 -14.27
N VAL A 250 -32.42 -20.88 -13.64
CA VAL A 250 -33.32 -21.94 -13.17
C VAL A 250 -34.31 -22.33 -14.28
N ALA A 251 -34.39 -23.63 -14.58
CA ALA A 251 -35.31 -24.13 -15.61
C ALA A 251 -36.77 -23.78 -15.27
N ASN A 252 -37.51 -23.26 -16.26
CA ASN A 252 -38.91 -22.83 -16.13
C ASN A 252 -39.16 -21.69 -15.11
N ALA A 253 -38.14 -20.95 -14.71
CA ALA A 253 -38.26 -19.77 -13.87
C ALA A 253 -37.44 -18.62 -14.51
N PRO A 254 -38.05 -17.82 -15.42
CA PRO A 254 -37.37 -16.67 -15.99
C PRO A 254 -36.91 -15.72 -14.87
N ASP A 255 -35.82 -15.01 -15.14
CA ASP A 255 -35.22 -14.02 -14.22
C ASP A 255 -34.80 -14.58 -12.85
N THR A 256 -34.73 -15.90 -12.72
CA THR A 256 -34.34 -16.59 -11.49
C THR A 256 -33.03 -17.35 -11.71
N TYR A 257 -32.10 -17.20 -10.77
CA TYR A 257 -30.78 -17.78 -10.81
C TYR A 257 -30.44 -18.43 -9.48
N THR A 258 -29.82 -19.61 -9.51
CA THR A 258 -29.00 -20.06 -8.38
C THR A 258 -27.61 -19.51 -8.55
N PHE A 259 -27.01 -18.94 -7.51
CA PHE A 259 -25.66 -18.38 -7.59
C PHE A 259 -24.68 -19.12 -6.70
N SER A 260 -23.40 -19.03 -7.07
CA SER A 260 -22.27 -19.47 -6.26
C SER A 260 -21.14 -18.46 -6.35
N ILE A 261 -20.50 -18.21 -5.20
CA ILE A 261 -19.36 -17.29 -5.06
C ILE A 261 -18.22 -18.10 -4.47
N SER A 262 -17.10 -18.16 -5.19
CA SER A 262 -15.95 -18.98 -4.84
C SER A 262 -14.64 -18.26 -5.09
N SER A 263 -13.57 -18.65 -4.39
CA SER A 263 -12.22 -18.14 -4.67
C SER A 263 -11.27 -19.24 -5.06
N ARG A 264 -10.33 -18.93 -5.95
CA ARG A 264 -9.35 -19.87 -6.50
C ARG A 264 -7.98 -19.17 -6.59
N PRO A 265 -6.90 -19.74 -6.04
CA PRO A 265 -5.54 -19.31 -6.36
C PRO A 265 -5.25 -19.37 -7.87
N TYR A 266 -4.31 -18.58 -8.36
CA TYR A 266 -3.93 -18.59 -9.79
C TYR A 266 -3.09 -19.81 -10.20
N ASP A 267 -2.72 -20.69 -9.26
CA ASP A 267 -2.06 -21.95 -9.55
C ASP A 267 -2.99 -22.89 -10.36
N VAL A 268 -2.43 -23.56 -11.37
CA VAL A 268 -3.17 -24.33 -12.38
C VAL A 268 -3.94 -25.49 -11.72
N ASP A 269 -3.35 -26.11 -10.70
CA ASP A 269 -3.91 -27.27 -9.99
C ASP A 269 -4.73 -26.88 -8.75
N ALA A 270 -4.89 -25.58 -8.47
CA ALA A 270 -5.62 -25.13 -7.28
C ALA A 270 -7.13 -25.40 -7.40
N LYS A 271 -7.69 -25.94 -6.32
CA LYS A 271 -9.13 -26.15 -6.18
C LYS A 271 -9.83 -24.84 -5.83
N SER A 272 -11.01 -24.64 -6.40
CA SER A 272 -11.89 -23.54 -6.01
C SER A 272 -12.53 -23.82 -4.65
N GLU A 273 -12.59 -22.80 -3.82
CA GLU A 273 -13.18 -22.81 -2.49
C GLU A 273 -14.50 -22.05 -2.50
N LEU A 274 -15.61 -22.73 -2.22
CA LEU A 274 -16.96 -22.17 -2.27
C LEU A 274 -17.29 -21.45 -0.96
N HIS A 275 -17.58 -20.15 -1.03
CA HIS A 275 -17.81 -19.31 0.15
C HIS A 275 -19.28 -19.04 0.42
N CYS A 276 -20.02 -18.73 -0.65
CA CYS A 276 -21.42 -18.36 -0.56
C CYS A 276 -22.21 -18.95 -1.72
N ARG A 277 -23.46 -19.31 -1.47
CA ARG A 277 -24.40 -19.74 -2.50
C ARG A 277 -25.81 -19.31 -2.15
N GLY A 278 -26.69 -19.35 -3.14
CA GLY A 278 -28.07 -19.02 -2.88
C GLY A 278 -28.92 -19.02 -4.12
N LYS A 279 -30.09 -18.38 -4.00
CA LYS A 279 -31.04 -18.22 -5.08
C LYS A 279 -31.56 -16.80 -5.11
N VAL A 280 -31.46 -16.16 -6.27
CA VAL A 280 -31.85 -14.78 -6.52
C VAL A 280 -32.82 -14.73 -7.70
N ARG A 281 -33.76 -13.79 -7.64
CA ARG A 281 -34.60 -13.42 -8.78
C ARG A 281 -34.58 -11.91 -8.98
N LEU A 282 -34.64 -11.47 -10.23
CA LEU A 282 -34.94 -10.06 -10.51
C LEU A 282 -36.36 -9.76 -10.04
N THR A 283 -36.60 -8.53 -9.61
CA THR A 283 -37.91 -8.07 -9.21
C THR A 283 -38.12 -6.61 -9.60
N GLU A 284 -39.21 -6.00 -9.15
CA GLU A 284 -39.52 -4.60 -9.42
C GLU A 284 -39.33 -3.79 -8.13
N ALA A 285 -39.10 -2.48 -8.25
CA ALA A 285 -38.95 -1.59 -7.09
C ALA A 285 -40.21 -1.53 -6.20
N SER A 286 -41.35 -1.99 -6.71
CA SER A 286 -42.64 -2.13 -6.00
C SER A 286 -42.80 -3.48 -5.29
N HIS A 287 -41.75 -4.33 -5.24
CA HIS A 287 -41.83 -5.65 -4.63
C HIS A 287 -42.30 -5.55 -3.17
N PRO A 288 -43.38 -6.26 -2.78
CA PRO A 288 -43.91 -6.17 -1.43
C PRO A 288 -42.91 -6.70 -0.41
N VAL A 289 -42.70 -5.92 0.65
CA VAL A 289 -41.88 -6.28 1.81
C VAL A 289 -42.70 -6.09 3.08
N PRO A 290 -42.50 -6.89 4.14
CA PRO A 290 -43.31 -6.87 5.35
C PRO A 290 -42.88 -5.78 6.35
N VAL A 291 -42.46 -4.61 5.85
CA VAL A 291 -42.01 -3.46 6.64
C VAL A 291 -42.52 -2.15 6.01
N PRO A 292 -42.62 -1.05 6.79
CA PRO A 292 -42.99 0.25 6.23
C PRO A 292 -42.04 0.70 5.12
N MET A 293 -42.57 1.33 4.07
CA MET A 293 -41.79 1.73 2.89
C MET A 293 -41.03 3.04 3.13
N ARG A 294 -41.42 3.80 4.16
CA ARG A 294 -40.77 5.05 4.56
C ARG A 294 -40.46 5.05 6.04
N LEU A 295 -39.32 5.63 6.41
CA LEU A 295 -38.86 5.72 7.81
C LEU A 295 -39.84 6.50 8.70
N GLU A 296 -40.53 7.49 8.15
CA GLU A 296 -41.54 8.30 8.85
C GLU A 296 -42.80 7.51 9.25
N GLU A 297 -43.02 6.33 8.66
CA GLU A 297 -44.14 5.44 9.00
C GLU A 297 -43.84 4.59 10.25
N ILE A 298 -42.58 4.57 10.70
CA ILE A 298 -42.18 3.92 11.95
C ILE A 298 -42.41 4.93 13.09
N ASP A 299 -43.07 4.49 14.15
CA ASP A 299 -43.26 5.31 15.35
C ASP A 299 -41.92 5.50 16.08
N GLN A 300 -41.33 6.70 15.94
CA GLN A 300 -40.04 7.02 16.52
C GLN A 300 -40.13 7.54 17.97
N ASP A 301 -41.33 7.88 18.46
CA ASP A 301 -41.50 8.49 19.79
C ASP A 301 -41.20 7.50 20.92
N GLY A 302 -41.34 6.20 20.65
CA GLY A 302 -41.00 5.11 21.57
C GLY A 302 -39.49 4.82 21.69
N PHE A 303 -38.66 5.38 20.81
CA PHE A 303 -37.23 5.10 20.76
C PHE A 303 -36.44 6.07 21.65
N ALA A 304 -35.59 5.51 22.50
CA ALA A 304 -34.68 6.27 23.35
C ALA A 304 -33.22 5.86 23.09
N PRO A 305 -32.23 6.74 23.35
CA PRO A 305 -30.82 6.39 23.24
C PRO A 305 -30.49 5.13 24.05
N SER A 306 -29.79 4.19 23.41
CA SER A 306 -29.33 2.97 24.09
C SER A 306 -28.11 3.28 24.95
N ILE A 307 -28.18 2.97 26.25
CA ILE A 307 -27.04 3.09 27.21
C ILE A 307 -25.82 2.26 26.77
N ILE A 308 -26.01 1.33 25.84
CA ILE A 308 -24.99 0.39 25.37
C ILE A 308 -24.36 0.85 24.05
N ALA A 309 -24.89 1.88 23.39
CA ALA A 309 -24.35 2.43 22.14
C ALA A 309 -24.79 3.89 21.97
N ASP A 310 -24.16 4.79 22.72
CA ASP A 310 -24.30 6.24 22.54
C ASP A 310 -23.07 6.78 21.77
N ASP A 311 -23.32 7.56 20.71
CA ASP A 311 -22.41 8.30 19.81
C ASP A 311 -21.09 7.63 19.29
N THR A 312 -20.30 6.97 20.13
CA THR A 312 -19.01 6.33 19.79
C THR A 312 -18.73 5.04 20.59
N ASP A 313 -19.54 4.77 21.62
CA ASP A 313 -19.36 3.66 22.56
C ASP A 313 -19.44 2.27 21.91
N PHE A 314 -20.13 2.11 20.77
CA PHE A 314 -20.40 0.80 20.20
C PHE A 314 -19.11 0.05 19.86
N TYR A 315 -18.20 0.69 19.12
CA TYR A 315 -16.95 0.07 18.70
C TYR A 315 -15.94 -0.03 19.86
N GLU A 316 -15.92 0.93 20.77
CA GLU A 316 -15.11 0.85 21.99
C GLU A 316 -15.51 -0.36 22.86
N ARG A 317 -16.82 -0.62 22.99
CA ARG A 317 -17.34 -1.80 23.71
C ARG A 317 -17.08 -3.09 22.96
N LEU A 318 -17.22 -3.08 21.64
CA LEU A 318 -16.89 -4.22 20.79
C LEU A 318 -15.42 -4.57 20.91
N GLU A 319 -14.54 -3.58 20.93
CA GLU A 319 -13.11 -3.78 21.22
C GLU A 319 -12.90 -4.30 22.66
N ALA A 320 -13.57 -3.74 23.66
CA ALA A 320 -13.41 -4.17 25.05
C ALA A 320 -13.87 -5.63 25.32
N VAL A 321 -14.86 -6.12 24.58
CA VAL A 321 -15.50 -7.44 24.84
C VAL A 321 -15.12 -8.50 23.80
N LEU A 322 -14.95 -8.11 22.54
CA LEU A 322 -14.81 -9.01 21.38
C LEU A 322 -13.53 -8.74 20.57
N SER A 323 -12.52 -8.05 21.10
CA SER A 323 -11.26 -7.74 20.38
C SER A 323 -10.52 -8.95 19.82
N GLU A 324 -10.70 -10.14 20.38
CA GLU A 324 -10.10 -11.38 19.86
C GLU A 324 -10.88 -11.98 18.69
N THR A 325 -12.13 -11.53 18.51
CA THR A 325 -13.08 -12.10 17.56
C THR A 325 -13.35 -11.15 16.40
N PHE A 326 -13.71 -9.90 16.66
CA PHE A 326 -14.04 -8.90 15.64
C PHE A 326 -13.14 -7.68 15.79
N GLN A 327 -12.49 -7.26 14.70
CA GLN A 327 -11.67 -6.06 14.67
C GLN A 327 -12.04 -5.22 13.44
N TYR A 328 -12.86 -4.20 13.67
CA TYR A 328 -13.27 -3.26 12.62
C TYR A 328 -12.32 -2.07 12.58
N GLY A 329 -11.72 -1.81 11.42
CA GLY A 329 -10.97 -0.60 11.14
C GLY A 329 -11.87 0.57 10.71
N PRO A 330 -11.29 1.76 10.48
CA PRO A 330 -12.04 3.00 10.24
C PRO A 330 -13.10 2.92 9.14
N GLN A 331 -12.84 2.18 8.06
CA GLN A 331 -13.78 2.09 6.94
C GLN A 331 -15.04 1.27 7.28
N PHE A 332 -15.00 0.41 8.29
CA PHE A 332 -16.13 -0.41 8.75
C PHE A 332 -16.71 0.04 10.09
N GLN A 333 -16.16 1.10 10.69
CA GLN A 333 -16.71 1.73 11.90
C GLN A 333 -17.80 2.75 11.54
N THR A 334 -18.92 2.27 11.01
CA THR A 334 -19.96 3.10 10.36
C THR A 334 -21.16 3.41 11.24
N ILE A 335 -21.41 2.68 12.33
CA ILE A 335 -22.51 2.97 13.27
C ILE A 335 -22.24 4.31 13.99
N ARG A 336 -23.21 5.23 13.93
CA ARG A 336 -23.15 6.54 14.60
C ARG A 336 -24.07 6.64 15.80
N ARG A 337 -25.26 6.08 15.71
CA ARG A 337 -26.27 6.19 16.77
C ARG A 337 -27.12 4.94 16.83
N VAL A 338 -27.46 4.49 18.04
CA VAL A 338 -28.40 3.39 18.26
C VAL A 338 -29.48 3.83 19.24
N LEU A 339 -30.72 3.86 18.76
CA LEU A 339 -31.91 4.04 19.58
C LEU A 339 -32.60 2.69 19.78
N VAL A 340 -33.21 2.52 20.95
CA VAL A 340 -33.94 1.30 21.33
C VAL A 340 -35.35 1.66 21.75
N ASP A 341 -36.32 0.90 21.25
CA ASP A 341 -37.69 0.92 21.77
C ASP A 341 -37.79 -0.11 22.90
N ALA A 342 -38.14 0.35 24.11
CA ALA A 342 -38.22 -0.52 25.29
C ALA A 342 -39.41 -1.50 25.22
N ALA A 343 -40.49 -1.17 24.51
CA ALA A 343 -41.69 -1.97 24.41
C ALA A 343 -41.54 -3.09 23.38
N THR A 344 -41.00 -2.77 22.20
CA THR A 344 -40.84 -3.74 21.09
C THR A 344 -39.45 -4.38 21.07
N ARG A 345 -38.46 -3.80 21.77
CA ARG A 345 -37.03 -4.15 21.70
C ARG A 345 -36.43 -3.98 20.30
N ALA A 346 -37.09 -3.22 19.43
CA ALA A 346 -36.57 -2.84 18.13
C ALA A 346 -35.44 -1.82 18.28
N TYR A 347 -34.61 -1.70 17.23
CA TYR A 347 -33.56 -0.68 17.15
C TYR A 347 -33.73 0.20 15.93
N LEU A 348 -33.42 1.49 16.09
CA LEU A 348 -33.08 2.38 14.99
C LEU A 348 -31.59 2.65 15.05
N VAL A 349 -30.88 2.39 13.96
CA VAL A 349 -29.43 2.50 13.88
C VAL A 349 -29.07 3.43 12.74
N ASP A 350 -28.44 4.56 13.07
CA ASP A 350 -27.92 5.46 12.05
C ASP A 350 -26.51 5.03 11.68
N ILE A 351 -26.28 4.92 10.37
CA ILE A 351 -25.03 4.43 9.79
C ILE A 351 -24.53 5.47 8.80
N GLU A 352 -23.25 5.78 8.89
CA GLU A 352 -22.57 6.72 8.02
C GLU A 352 -21.17 6.19 7.67
N MET A 353 -20.95 5.93 6.38
CA MET A 353 -19.64 5.56 5.85
C MET A 353 -18.79 6.78 5.51
N ASP A 354 -17.50 6.58 5.29
CA ASP A 354 -16.58 7.63 4.87
C ASP A 354 -16.99 8.24 3.51
N GLU A 355 -17.06 9.57 3.45
CA GLU A 355 -17.54 10.32 2.28
C GLU A 355 -16.59 10.19 1.07
N ALA A 356 -15.29 10.07 1.32
CA ALA A 356 -14.31 9.86 0.25
C ALA A 356 -14.45 8.46 -0.33
N LEU A 357 -14.58 7.43 0.51
CA LEU A 357 -14.83 6.05 0.07
C LEU A 357 -16.16 5.93 -0.68
N TRP A 358 -17.21 6.60 -0.22
CA TRP A 358 -18.48 6.67 -0.95
C TRP A 358 -18.30 7.29 -2.33
N THR A 359 -17.65 8.47 -2.40
CA THR A 359 -17.47 9.20 -3.65
C THR A 359 -16.66 8.40 -4.66
N SER A 360 -15.52 7.82 -4.25
CA SER A 360 -14.71 6.96 -5.12
C SER A 360 -15.48 5.70 -5.51
N GLY A 361 -16.17 5.07 -4.56
CA GLY A 361 -16.91 3.84 -4.79
C GLY A 361 -18.07 4.03 -5.79
N LYS A 362 -18.82 5.13 -5.68
CA LYS A 362 -19.86 5.46 -6.67
C LYS A 362 -19.29 5.74 -8.06
N ALA A 363 -18.13 6.38 -8.14
CA ALA A 363 -17.44 6.62 -9.41
C ALA A 363 -16.94 5.32 -10.06
N GLU A 364 -16.53 4.34 -9.24
CA GLU A 364 -16.11 3.00 -9.68
C GLU A 364 -17.28 2.08 -10.04
N GLY A 365 -18.46 2.30 -9.47
CA GLY A 365 -19.69 1.59 -9.82
C GLY A 365 -20.27 0.68 -8.73
N TYR A 366 -19.86 0.83 -7.46
CA TYR A 366 -20.52 0.12 -6.35
C TYR A 366 -22.02 0.49 -6.28
N VAL A 367 -22.85 -0.53 -6.07
CA VAL A 367 -24.31 -0.47 -6.01
C VAL A 367 -24.77 -0.16 -4.58
N SER A 368 -24.51 -1.05 -3.62
CA SER A 368 -24.92 -0.91 -2.22
C SER A 368 -23.87 -0.27 -1.31
N CYS A 369 -22.59 -0.33 -1.73
CA CYS A 369 -21.42 0.06 -0.94
C CYS A 369 -21.28 -0.80 0.34
N PRO A 370 -20.46 -1.88 0.32
CA PRO A 370 -20.44 -2.88 1.39
C PRO A 370 -20.26 -2.35 2.82
N PRO A 371 -19.41 -1.35 3.12
CA PRO A 371 -19.28 -0.87 4.50
C PRO A 371 -20.55 -0.20 5.06
N LEU A 372 -21.37 0.40 4.20
CA LEU A 372 -22.64 1.03 4.58
C LEU A 372 -23.65 -0.03 5.02
N PHE A 373 -23.82 -1.09 4.22
CA PHE A 373 -24.75 -2.18 4.55
C PHE A 373 -24.22 -3.07 5.69
N ASP A 374 -22.91 -3.31 5.75
CA ASP A 374 -22.30 -4.08 6.83
C ASP A 374 -22.50 -3.43 8.20
N GLY A 375 -22.46 -2.08 8.28
CA GLY A 375 -22.81 -1.35 9.50
C GLY A 375 -24.17 -1.74 10.08
N GLY A 376 -25.16 -2.00 9.23
CA GLY A 376 -26.48 -2.48 9.65
C GLY A 376 -26.44 -3.92 10.15
N LEU A 377 -25.59 -4.77 9.58
CA LEU A 377 -25.43 -6.16 10.02
C LEU A 377 -24.64 -6.26 11.34
N GLN A 378 -23.73 -5.32 11.61
CA GLN A 378 -22.94 -5.27 12.83
C GLN A 378 -23.81 -5.10 14.09
N ILE A 379 -25.02 -4.52 13.99
CA ILE A 379 -25.92 -4.38 15.14
C ILE A 379 -26.27 -5.72 15.78
N PHE A 380 -26.27 -6.81 15.02
CA PHE A 380 -26.58 -8.13 15.57
C PHE A 380 -25.45 -8.69 16.45
N LEU A 381 -24.22 -8.15 16.33
CA LEU A 381 -23.12 -8.44 17.26
C LEU A 381 -23.41 -7.92 18.67
N PHE A 382 -24.37 -7.00 18.82
CA PHE A 382 -24.87 -6.57 20.12
C PHE A 382 -25.35 -7.73 20.99
N ASN A 383 -25.91 -8.79 20.40
CA ASN A 383 -26.29 -9.96 21.17
C ASN A 383 -25.07 -10.70 21.72
N LEU A 384 -23.94 -10.68 21.00
CA LEU A 384 -22.66 -11.26 21.46
C LEU A 384 -22.00 -10.41 22.54
N LEU A 385 -22.16 -9.07 22.49
CA LEU A 385 -21.70 -8.17 23.56
C LEU A 385 -22.33 -8.50 24.93
N LYS A 386 -23.57 -9.00 24.94
CA LYS A 386 -24.23 -9.42 26.18
C LYS A 386 -23.74 -10.77 26.69
N TRP A 387 -23.14 -11.61 25.84
CA TRP A 387 -22.84 -13.02 26.10
C TRP A 387 -21.58 -13.47 25.35
N ALA A 388 -20.42 -12.97 25.78
CA ALA A 388 -19.13 -13.13 25.08
C ALA A 388 -18.66 -14.59 24.89
N ASP A 389 -19.22 -15.55 25.65
CA ASP A 389 -18.89 -16.97 25.54
C ASP A 389 -19.52 -17.66 24.30
N LEU A 390 -20.43 -16.98 23.59
CA LEU A 390 -21.05 -17.48 22.36
C LEU A 390 -20.35 -16.85 21.15
N PHE A 391 -19.58 -17.66 20.42
CA PHE A 391 -19.12 -17.29 19.08
C PHE A 391 -20.21 -17.64 18.06
N ALA A 392 -20.65 -16.65 17.29
CA ALA A 392 -21.61 -16.87 16.21
C ALA A 392 -21.25 -15.98 15.01
N VAL A 393 -21.03 -16.61 13.85
CA VAL A 393 -20.85 -15.94 12.56
C VAL A 393 -22.12 -16.12 11.73
N PRO A 394 -22.49 -15.13 10.89
CA PRO A 394 -23.65 -15.28 10.03
C PRO A 394 -23.56 -16.54 9.18
N ARG A 395 -24.61 -17.34 9.18
CA ARG A 395 -24.70 -18.56 8.34
C ARG A 395 -25.69 -18.43 7.20
N ARG A 396 -26.72 -17.61 7.39
CA ARG A 396 -27.80 -17.52 6.41
C ARG A 396 -28.53 -16.18 6.48
N ALA A 397 -28.85 -15.62 5.33
CA ALA A 397 -29.83 -14.56 5.17
C ALA A 397 -30.97 -15.06 4.28
N GLU A 398 -32.21 -14.78 4.67
CA GLU A 398 -33.41 -15.16 3.94
C GLU A 398 -34.26 -13.94 3.63
N ASP A 399 -34.98 -13.99 2.51
CA ASP A 399 -35.85 -12.92 2.03
C ASP A 399 -35.13 -11.56 1.95
N VAL A 400 -33.94 -11.55 1.34
CA VAL A 400 -33.17 -10.31 1.14
C VAL A 400 -33.68 -9.61 -0.11
N THR A 401 -34.37 -8.50 0.06
CA THR A 401 -34.88 -7.67 -1.03
C THR A 401 -34.03 -6.41 -1.13
N PHE A 402 -33.49 -6.14 -2.31
CA PHE A 402 -32.87 -4.86 -2.65
C PHE A 402 -33.75 -4.16 -3.67
N LEU A 403 -34.22 -2.96 -3.35
CA LEU A 403 -35.18 -2.22 -4.17
C LEU A 403 -34.50 -1.17 -5.05
N LYS A 404 -33.47 -0.52 -4.52
CA LYS A 404 -32.72 0.55 -5.21
C LYS A 404 -31.40 0.84 -4.50
N PRO A 405 -30.43 1.47 -5.17
CA PRO A 405 -29.23 2.01 -4.53
C PRO A 405 -29.53 3.16 -3.55
N PRO A 406 -28.77 3.30 -2.46
CA PRO A 406 -28.82 4.49 -1.61
C PRO A 406 -28.37 5.74 -2.39
N SER A 407 -28.91 6.91 -2.05
CA SER A 407 -28.57 8.20 -2.68
C SER A 407 -27.31 8.84 -2.09
N GLY A 408 -26.98 8.51 -0.85
CA GLY A 408 -25.86 9.10 -0.11
C GLY A 408 -25.15 8.12 0.83
N PRO A 409 -24.09 8.58 1.53
CA PRO A 409 -23.26 7.76 2.41
C PRO A 409 -23.93 7.44 3.75
N ARG A 410 -25.24 7.68 3.88
CA ARG A 410 -26.00 7.58 5.13
C ARG A 410 -27.25 6.75 4.93
N ILE A 411 -27.50 5.86 5.88
CA ILE A 411 -28.75 5.10 5.98
C ILE A 411 -29.16 4.97 7.44
N THR A 412 -30.45 4.76 7.67
CA THR A 412 -30.99 4.38 8.98
C THR A 412 -31.55 2.97 8.86
N CYS A 413 -31.11 2.07 9.74
CA CYS A 413 -31.62 0.71 9.81
C CYS A 413 -32.69 0.58 10.90
N HIS A 414 -33.83 -0.02 10.56
CA HIS A 414 -34.81 -0.47 11.54
C HIS A 414 -34.68 -1.99 11.74
N VAL A 415 -34.28 -2.39 12.93
CA VAL A 415 -34.01 -3.79 13.28
C VAL A 415 -35.12 -4.28 14.19
N THR A 416 -35.84 -5.31 13.77
CA THR A 416 -36.85 -5.97 14.62
C THR A 416 -36.31 -7.30 15.11
N LYS A 417 -36.44 -7.55 16.42
CA LYS A 417 -36.04 -8.83 17.01
C LYS A 417 -37.12 -9.88 16.78
N PRO A 418 -36.77 -11.18 16.69
CA PRO A 418 -37.78 -12.23 16.72
C PRO A 418 -38.52 -12.23 18.06
N ASP A 419 -39.78 -12.69 18.03
CA ASP A 419 -40.67 -12.80 19.21
C ASP A 419 -40.13 -13.77 20.27
N GLU A 420 -39.36 -14.80 19.87
CA GLU A 420 -38.77 -15.76 20.79
C GLU A 420 -37.49 -15.19 21.42
N ASP A 421 -37.45 -15.25 22.76
CA ASP A 421 -36.24 -14.91 23.48
C ASP A 421 -35.10 -15.81 23.03
N TRP A 422 -34.00 -15.18 22.63
CA TRP A 422 -32.72 -15.77 22.17
C TRP A 422 -32.14 -16.88 23.07
N LEU A 423 -32.74 -17.10 24.24
CA LEU A 423 -32.24 -17.84 25.39
C LEU A 423 -33.33 -18.66 26.07
N ASP A 424 -34.37 -19.15 25.37
CA ASP A 424 -35.26 -20.12 26.00
C ASP A 424 -34.45 -21.40 26.30
N VAL A 425 -33.98 -21.49 27.54
CA VAL A 425 -33.20 -22.62 28.03
C VAL A 425 -34.22 -23.63 28.53
N ASN A 426 -34.19 -24.85 28.02
CA ASN A 426 -35.06 -25.88 28.54
C ASN A 426 -34.76 -26.13 30.04
N GLU A 427 -35.64 -26.84 30.75
CA GLU A 427 -35.50 -27.14 32.19
C GLU A 427 -34.16 -27.83 32.57
N ARG A 428 -33.35 -28.24 31.59
CA ARG A 428 -32.04 -28.89 31.77
C ARG A 428 -30.86 -27.95 31.52
N GLY A 429 -31.07 -26.66 31.34
CA GLY A 429 -29.98 -25.70 31.10
C GLY A 429 -29.38 -25.81 29.69
N GLN A 430 -30.09 -26.45 28.74
CA GLN A 430 -29.69 -26.51 27.34
C GLN A 430 -30.50 -25.51 26.52
N TYR A 431 -29.82 -24.75 25.65
CA TYR A 431 -30.50 -23.87 24.71
C TYR A 431 -31.45 -24.68 23.81
N SER A 432 -32.69 -24.22 23.66
CA SER A 432 -33.74 -24.90 22.88
C SER A 432 -33.46 -24.96 21.37
N VAL A 433 -32.63 -24.06 20.84
CA VAL A 433 -32.31 -23.92 19.41
C VAL A 433 -30.84 -24.23 19.11
N ARG A 434 -30.58 -25.04 18.06
CA ARG A 434 -29.23 -25.41 17.61
C ARG A 434 -28.47 -24.18 17.08
N LEU A 435 -27.13 -24.19 17.21
CA LEU A 435 -26.24 -23.21 16.56
C LEU A 435 -26.47 -23.24 15.03
N GLY A 436 -26.68 -22.09 14.38
CA GLY A 436 -27.01 -21.99 12.96
C GLY A 436 -28.50 -21.94 12.62
N GLU A 437 -29.40 -22.06 13.59
CA GLU A 437 -30.87 -21.96 13.42
C GLU A 437 -31.46 -20.72 14.12
N ARG A 438 -30.62 -19.86 14.72
CA ARG A 438 -31.06 -18.72 15.54
C ARG A 438 -31.23 -17.46 14.72
N SER A 439 -32.45 -16.93 14.70
CA SER A 439 -32.74 -15.65 14.06
C SER A 439 -32.20 -14.48 14.88
N GLY A 440 -31.36 -13.64 14.28
CA GLY A 440 -31.00 -12.32 14.78
C GLY A 440 -32.14 -11.31 14.68
N GLY A 441 -33.08 -11.55 13.77
CA GLY A 441 -34.19 -10.65 13.47
C GLY A 441 -34.29 -10.33 11.99
N SER A 442 -35.11 -9.32 11.69
CA SER A 442 -35.18 -8.69 10.38
C SER A 442 -34.60 -7.28 10.44
N ILE A 443 -34.16 -6.77 9.29
CA ILE A 443 -33.60 -5.42 9.19
C ILE A 443 -34.08 -4.75 7.90
N GLY A 444 -34.68 -3.56 8.04
CA GLY A 444 -34.98 -2.65 6.94
C GLY A 444 -33.93 -1.56 6.85
N PHE A 445 -33.45 -1.26 5.65
CA PHE A 445 -32.45 -0.23 5.38
C PHE A 445 -33.14 0.95 4.68
N TYR A 446 -33.17 2.10 5.34
CA TYR A 446 -33.81 3.33 4.83
C TYR A 446 -32.74 4.33 4.42
N ASP A 447 -32.95 4.96 3.28
CA ASP A 447 -32.06 5.97 2.74
C ASP A 447 -32.01 7.22 3.64
N GLY A 448 -30.81 7.75 3.91
CA GLY A 448 -30.62 8.86 4.83
C GLY A 448 -31.17 10.20 4.36
N ASP A 449 -31.27 10.42 3.04
CA ASP A 449 -31.73 11.70 2.48
C ASP A 449 -33.24 11.69 2.20
N THR A 450 -33.75 10.56 1.69
CA THR A 450 -35.14 10.43 1.23
C THR A 450 -36.05 9.74 2.25
N GLY A 451 -35.47 8.97 3.19
CA GLY A 451 -36.20 8.13 4.14
C GLY A 451 -36.91 6.94 3.50
N GLU A 452 -36.69 6.67 2.21
CA GLU A 452 -37.32 5.56 1.50
C GLU A 452 -36.56 4.25 1.75
N LEU A 453 -37.28 3.13 1.78
CA LEU A 453 -36.67 1.81 1.92
C LEU A 453 -35.79 1.47 0.70
N VAL A 454 -34.54 1.13 0.97
CA VAL A 454 -33.49 0.75 0.00
C VAL A 454 -33.41 -0.77 -0.09
N ALA A 455 -33.41 -1.44 1.06
CA ALA A 455 -33.31 -2.89 1.14
C ALA A 455 -33.98 -3.44 2.41
N TYR A 456 -34.21 -4.75 2.44
CA TYR A 456 -34.76 -5.48 3.57
C TYR A 456 -34.13 -6.86 3.65
N ILE A 457 -33.82 -7.35 4.85
CA ILE A 457 -33.44 -8.74 5.12
C ILE A 457 -34.49 -9.29 6.08
N GLY A 458 -35.24 -10.30 5.63
CA GLY A 458 -36.33 -10.88 6.41
C GLY A 458 -35.88 -11.71 7.60
N LYS A 459 -34.82 -12.51 7.41
CA LYS A 459 -34.26 -13.29 8.50
C LYS A 459 -32.76 -13.40 8.37
N TYR A 460 -32.04 -12.93 9.37
CA TYR A 460 -30.59 -13.06 9.44
C TYR A 460 -30.21 -14.04 10.54
N THR A 461 -29.56 -15.16 10.20
CA THR A 461 -29.36 -16.31 11.10
C THR A 461 -27.88 -16.55 11.39
N TYR A 462 -27.58 -16.84 12.66
CA TYR A 462 -26.24 -17.08 13.22
C TYR A 462 -26.02 -18.53 13.66
#